data_AF-A0A1H5Z6L0-F1
#
_entry.id   AF-A0A1H5Z6L0-F1
#
_cell.length_a   1.000
_cell.length_b   1.000
_cell.length_c   1.000
_cell.angle_alpha   90.00
_cell.angle_beta   90.00
_cell.angle_gamma   90.00
#
_symmetry.space_group_name_H-M   'P 1'
#
loop_
_entity.id
_entity.type
_entity.pdbx_description
1 polymer ?
#
loop_
_entity_poly.entity_id
_entity_poly.type
_entity_poly.pdbx_seq_one_letter_code
_entity_poly.pdbx_strand_id
1 'polypeptide(L)'
;MDMLRATRNLIFILLTTLLSGCSLLEIQIDSQTTPLTKQELNMRLMTREYSREFFTQVEATADSISAQYVETDVLHQSYVLLWKIHAEEGLQQAAYQVSPVAGLIDSWVFTLQMENFFVSGAGQTLFKTDEAIVISKKLSADIDQLARSLFKDGNYETSRAFVNNFATLHPFENLTFTRVPAYREWLNAQGIDESEVTTTLGTMPEALSDVSDRLSLMSEQTPKLMTWKAQLIALNSNVSGDDIRGAIQSFQMSAEAFQDFVNNNPQYMRDLARKMAIELQPLLNDLDAKTQDKLLQLSAERQALDEMVAREREELIKMVERERKELALIVNHERELFAQDLDKISQDVVSLALEKLIQLIKSTIVYFILFILVIFFAPLGLGYILGKKVQATKDVKNEA
;
A
#
# COMPACT_ATOMS: atom_id res chain seq x y z
N MET A 1 -75.41 -44.24 -29.24
CA MET A 1 -74.75 -43.99 -27.93
C MET A 1 -73.22 -44.05 -28.02
N ASP A 2 -72.67 -44.71 -29.03
CA ASP A 2 -71.20 -44.82 -29.22
C ASP A 2 -70.53 -43.58 -29.81
N MET A 3 -71.24 -42.81 -30.64
CA MET A 3 -70.67 -41.61 -31.27
C MET A 3 -70.35 -40.48 -30.25
N LEU A 4 -71.15 -40.36 -29.18
CA LEU A 4 -70.93 -39.42 -28.07
C LEU A 4 -69.78 -39.83 -27.14
N ARG A 5 -69.48 -41.13 -27.04
CA ARG A 5 -68.30 -41.62 -26.29
C ARG A 5 -67.01 -41.40 -27.07
N ALA A 6 -67.05 -41.59 -28.39
CA ALA A 6 -65.90 -41.36 -29.25
C ALA A 6 -65.48 -39.89 -29.27
N THR A 7 -66.43 -38.95 -29.39
CA THR A 7 -66.12 -37.51 -29.34
C THR A 7 -65.61 -37.05 -27.98
N ARG A 8 -66.17 -37.57 -26.89
CA ARG A 8 -65.68 -37.30 -25.53
C ARG A 8 -64.24 -37.79 -25.35
N ASN A 9 -63.92 -38.99 -25.81
CA ASN A 9 -62.56 -39.53 -25.72
C ASN A 9 -61.57 -38.75 -26.58
N LEU A 10 -62.00 -38.27 -27.76
CA LEU A 10 -61.16 -37.44 -28.63
C LEU A 10 -60.84 -36.08 -27.99
N ILE A 11 -61.83 -35.45 -27.33
CA ILE A 11 -61.62 -34.19 -26.60
C ILE A 11 -60.69 -34.40 -25.41
N PHE A 12 -60.82 -35.51 -24.68
CA PHE A 12 -59.91 -35.83 -23.58
C PHE A 12 -58.47 -36.04 -24.07
N ILE A 13 -58.27 -36.70 -25.22
CA ILE A 13 -56.95 -36.89 -25.82
C ILE A 13 -56.36 -35.56 -26.31
N LEU A 14 -57.17 -34.68 -26.90
CA LEU A 14 -56.72 -33.36 -27.34
C LEU A 14 -56.34 -32.45 -26.16
N LEU A 15 -57.06 -32.56 -25.03
CA LEU A 15 -56.76 -31.79 -23.82
C LEU A 15 -55.46 -32.26 -23.18
N THR A 16 -55.20 -33.58 -23.12
CA THR A 16 -53.96 -34.13 -22.54
C THR A 16 -52.72 -33.83 -23.39
N THR A 17 -52.84 -33.74 -24.71
CA THR A 17 -51.72 -33.34 -25.57
C THR A 17 -51.39 -31.85 -25.45
N LEU A 18 -52.39 -30.98 -25.29
CA LEU A 18 -52.18 -29.54 -25.05
C LEU A 18 -51.57 -29.25 -23.67
N LEU A 19 -51.91 -30.04 -22.64
CA LEU A 19 -51.33 -29.92 -21.29
C LEU A 19 -49.89 -30.45 -21.19
N SER A 20 -49.43 -31.24 -22.17
CA SER A 20 -48.08 -31.80 -22.19
C SER A 20 -47.04 -30.87 -22.86
N GLY A 21 -47.47 -29.76 -23.46
CA GLY A 21 -46.61 -28.80 -24.16
C GLY A 21 -45.93 -27.74 -23.27
N CYS A 22 -46.26 -27.68 -21.97
CA CYS A 22 -45.77 -26.61 -21.08
C CYS A 22 -44.53 -26.96 -20.25
N SER A 23 -43.96 -28.16 -20.40
CA SER A 23 -42.89 -28.65 -19.50
C SER A 23 -41.48 -28.64 -20.09
N LEU A 24 -41.27 -28.01 -21.26
CA LEU A 24 -39.94 -27.98 -21.87
C LEU A 24 -39.62 -26.63 -22.53
N LEU A 25 -39.94 -25.54 -21.82
CA LEU A 25 -39.15 -24.33 -21.97
C LEU A 25 -38.09 -24.37 -20.87
N GLU A 26 -37.05 -25.16 -21.11
CA GLU A 26 -35.80 -25.05 -20.38
C GLU A 26 -35.18 -23.74 -20.84
N ILE A 27 -35.63 -22.65 -20.19
CA ILE A 27 -34.98 -21.36 -20.29
C ILE A 27 -33.58 -21.63 -19.72
N GLN A 28 -32.63 -21.91 -20.61
CA GLN A 28 -31.22 -21.70 -20.36
C GLN A 28 -31.09 -20.20 -20.11
N ILE A 29 -31.37 -19.79 -18.87
CA ILE A 29 -30.87 -18.54 -18.36
C ILE A 29 -29.37 -18.79 -18.36
N ASP A 30 -28.73 -18.32 -19.41
CA ASP A 30 -27.29 -18.14 -19.55
C ASP A 30 -26.87 -17.09 -18.50
N SER A 31 -27.16 -17.36 -17.22
CA SER A 31 -26.53 -16.65 -16.13
C SER A 31 -25.09 -17.11 -16.23
N GLN A 32 -24.19 -16.20 -16.55
CA GLN A 32 -22.75 -16.39 -16.59
C GLN A 32 -22.22 -16.70 -15.18
N THR A 33 -22.76 -17.71 -14.49
CA THR A 33 -22.37 -18.11 -13.15
C THR A 33 -21.45 -19.31 -13.29
N THR A 34 -20.15 -19.02 -13.34
CA THR A 34 -19.14 -20.06 -13.17
C THR A 34 -19.16 -20.50 -11.71
N PRO A 35 -19.37 -21.80 -11.42
CA PRO A 35 -19.33 -22.31 -10.06
C PRO A 35 -17.94 -22.07 -9.46
N LEU A 36 -17.89 -21.83 -8.15
CA LEU A 36 -16.61 -21.69 -7.47
C LEU A 36 -15.84 -23.00 -7.52
N THR A 37 -14.52 -22.89 -7.68
CA THR A 37 -13.65 -24.05 -7.53
C THR A 37 -13.67 -24.53 -6.08
N LYS A 38 -13.35 -25.81 -5.85
CA LYS A 38 -13.20 -26.36 -4.49
C LYS A 38 -12.22 -25.55 -3.65
N GLN A 39 -11.18 -24.99 -4.26
CA GLN A 39 -10.18 -24.18 -3.58
C GLN A 39 -10.77 -22.84 -3.13
N GLU A 40 -11.50 -22.14 -4.01
CA GLU A 40 -12.16 -20.88 -3.68
C GLU A 40 -13.26 -21.07 -2.61
N LEU A 41 -14.02 -22.16 -2.71
CA LEU A 41 -15.01 -22.50 -1.68
C LEU A 41 -14.34 -22.73 -0.32
N ASN A 42 -13.25 -23.51 -0.28
CA ASN A 42 -12.48 -23.72 0.94
C ASN A 42 -11.87 -22.42 1.47
N MET A 43 -11.34 -21.56 0.60
CA MET A 43 -10.83 -20.24 1.00
C MET A 43 -11.91 -19.41 1.66
N ARG A 44 -13.11 -19.33 1.07
CA ARG A 44 -14.24 -18.59 1.64
C ARG A 44 -14.63 -19.14 3.00
N LEU A 45 -14.85 -20.45 3.10
CA LEU A 45 -15.30 -21.10 4.33
C LEU A 45 -14.28 -20.91 5.45
N MET A 46 -13.01 -21.26 5.20
CA MET A 46 -11.97 -21.24 6.23
C MET A 46 -11.58 -19.82 6.65
N THR A 47 -11.59 -18.85 5.73
CA THR A 47 -11.33 -17.43 6.10
C THR A 47 -12.43 -16.87 6.99
N ARG A 48 -13.69 -17.29 6.79
CA ARG A 48 -14.82 -16.89 7.64
C ARG A 48 -14.83 -17.59 8.99
N GLU A 49 -14.42 -18.85 9.03
CA GLU A 49 -14.20 -19.56 10.29
C GLU A 49 -13.10 -18.87 11.10
N TYR A 50 -11.96 -18.57 10.45
CA TYR A 50 -10.89 -17.79 11.05
C TYR A 50 -11.38 -16.43 11.58
N SER A 51 -12.23 -15.70 10.84
CA SER A 51 -12.72 -14.40 11.32
C SER A 51 -13.53 -14.52 12.61
N ARG A 52 -14.33 -15.59 12.79
CA ARG A 52 -15.07 -15.83 14.04
C ARG A 52 -14.14 -16.09 15.22
N GLU A 53 -13.09 -16.87 14.99
CA GLU A 53 -12.06 -17.15 16.00
C GLU A 53 -11.26 -15.89 16.34
N PHE A 54 -10.92 -15.07 15.34
CA PHE A 54 -10.28 -13.77 15.55
C PHE A 54 -11.14 -12.86 16.42
N PHE A 55 -12.44 -12.71 16.12
CA PHE A 55 -13.34 -11.86 16.90
C PHE A 55 -13.38 -12.32 18.36
N THR A 56 -13.53 -13.62 18.58
CA THR A 56 -13.55 -14.22 19.93
C THR A 56 -12.24 -13.95 20.69
N GLN A 57 -11.09 -14.12 20.05
CA GLN A 57 -9.79 -13.92 20.67
C GLN A 57 -9.49 -12.44 20.96
N VAL A 58 -9.85 -11.54 20.05
CA VAL A 58 -9.70 -10.09 20.27
C VAL A 58 -10.65 -9.62 21.37
N GLU A 59 -11.91 -10.02 21.36
CA GLU A 59 -12.90 -9.68 22.38
C GLU A 59 -12.41 -10.13 23.77
N ALA A 60 -12.04 -11.41 23.93
CA ALA A 60 -11.59 -11.94 25.21
C ALA A 60 -10.30 -11.27 25.71
N THR A 61 -9.37 -10.96 24.81
CA THR A 61 -8.11 -10.30 25.18
C THR A 61 -8.34 -8.84 25.54
N ALA A 62 -9.17 -8.13 24.78
CA ALA A 62 -9.56 -6.76 25.08
C ALA A 62 -10.25 -6.67 26.45
N ASP A 63 -11.17 -7.58 26.75
CA ASP A 63 -11.86 -7.60 28.05
C ASP A 63 -10.89 -7.92 29.21
N SER A 64 -9.93 -8.81 28.99
CA SER A 64 -8.84 -9.08 29.95
C SER A 64 -7.98 -7.85 30.22
N ILE A 65 -7.58 -7.12 29.17
CA ILE A 65 -6.81 -5.87 29.30
C ILE A 65 -7.65 -4.78 29.99
N SER A 66 -8.94 -4.64 29.63
CA SER A 66 -9.86 -3.67 30.26
C SER A 66 -9.96 -3.87 31.77
N ALA A 67 -10.00 -5.12 32.22
CA ALA A 67 -10.06 -5.47 33.65
C ALA A 67 -8.82 -5.05 34.46
N GLN A 68 -7.72 -4.68 33.81
CA GLN A 68 -6.50 -4.22 34.48
C GLN A 68 -6.43 -2.71 34.70
N TYR A 69 -7.35 -1.98 34.10
CA TYR A 69 -7.54 -0.56 34.32
C TYR A 69 -8.65 -0.33 35.34
N VAL A 70 -8.49 0.69 36.16
CA VAL A 70 -9.58 1.15 37.02
C VAL A 70 -10.70 1.74 36.16
N GLU A 71 -11.96 1.62 36.60
CA GLU A 71 -13.12 2.12 35.84
C GLU A 71 -13.06 3.63 35.55
N THR A 72 -12.32 4.39 36.37
CA THR A 72 -12.12 5.83 36.19
C THR A 72 -11.06 6.19 35.14
N ASP A 73 -10.30 5.21 34.62
CA ASP A 73 -9.31 5.42 33.57
C ASP A 73 -9.97 5.45 32.19
N VAL A 74 -10.68 6.54 31.93
CA VAL A 74 -11.45 6.75 30.69
C VAL A 74 -10.59 6.60 29.45
N LEU A 75 -9.33 7.04 29.50
CA LEU A 75 -8.43 7.03 28.34
C LEU A 75 -8.11 5.61 27.88
N HIS A 76 -7.58 4.78 28.78
CA HIS A 76 -7.18 3.41 28.41
C HIS A 76 -8.39 2.51 28.19
N GLN A 77 -9.50 2.72 28.92
CA GLN A 77 -10.77 2.04 28.64
C GLN A 77 -11.28 2.36 27.23
N SER A 78 -11.15 3.62 26.80
CA SER A 78 -11.50 4.02 25.44
C SER A 78 -10.59 3.38 24.39
N TYR A 79 -9.27 3.27 24.64
CA TYR A 79 -8.35 2.59 23.74
C TYR A 79 -8.66 1.10 23.57
N VAL A 80 -9.03 0.41 24.64
CA VAL A 80 -9.42 -1.00 24.56
C VAL A 80 -10.70 -1.16 23.74
N LEU A 81 -11.71 -0.30 23.94
CA LEU A 81 -12.94 -0.34 23.15
C LEU A 81 -12.69 -0.01 21.67
N LEU A 82 -11.86 1.01 21.39
CA LEU A 82 -11.49 1.38 20.02
C LEU A 82 -10.77 0.21 19.32
N TRP A 83 -9.84 -0.46 20.00
CA TRP A 83 -9.19 -1.66 19.46
C TRP A 83 -10.22 -2.73 19.12
N LYS A 84 -11.11 -3.09 20.07
CA LYS A 84 -12.12 -4.13 19.87
C LYS A 84 -13.05 -3.81 18.69
N ILE A 85 -13.59 -2.59 18.65
CA ILE A 85 -14.50 -2.14 17.58
C ILE A 85 -13.81 -2.19 16.21
N HIS A 86 -12.63 -1.57 16.08
CA HIS A 86 -11.99 -1.42 14.78
C HIS A 86 -11.27 -2.68 14.29
N ALA A 87 -10.79 -3.55 15.19
CA ALA A 87 -10.28 -4.86 14.83
C ALA A 87 -11.39 -5.72 14.18
N GLU A 88 -12.57 -5.75 14.81
CA GLU A 88 -13.69 -6.54 14.31
C GLU A 88 -14.27 -5.97 13.03
N GLU A 89 -14.52 -4.66 12.95
CA GLU A 89 -15.01 -4.01 11.73
C GLU A 89 -14.00 -4.15 10.58
N GLY A 90 -12.72 -3.94 10.86
CA GLY A 90 -11.65 -4.01 9.86
C GLY A 90 -11.50 -5.41 9.28
N LEU A 91 -11.43 -6.45 10.14
CA LEU A 91 -11.35 -7.82 9.67
C LEU A 91 -12.64 -8.29 9.01
N GLN A 92 -13.83 -7.88 9.50
CA GLN A 92 -15.09 -8.20 8.84
C GLN A 92 -15.11 -7.67 7.39
N GLN A 93 -14.65 -6.44 7.16
CA GLN A 93 -14.56 -5.88 5.81
C GLN A 93 -13.53 -6.60 4.93
N ALA A 94 -12.45 -7.10 5.53
CA ALA A 94 -11.42 -7.86 4.83
C ALA A 94 -11.89 -9.28 4.49
N ALA A 95 -12.47 -10.02 5.43
CA ALA A 95 -12.83 -11.44 5.26
C ALA A 95 -14.09 -11.65 4.40
N TYR A 96 -15.03 -10.70 4.39
CA TYR A 96 -16.31 -10.83 3.69
C TYR A 96 -16.34 -10.11 2.33
N GLN A 97 -15.22 -10.19 1.59
CA GLN A 97 -15.15 -9.79 0.18
C GLN A 97 -16.00 -10.71 -0.71
N VAL A 98 -16.31 -10.24 -1.92
CA VAL A 98 -17.02 -11.05 -2.93
C VAL A 98 -16.12 -12.19 -3.42
N SER A 99 -14.86 -11.87 -3.77
CA SER A 99 -13.85 -12.85 -4.14
C SER A 99 -13.29 -13.56 -2.89
N PRO A 100 -13.30 -14.91 -2.85
CA PRO A 100 -12.68 -15.67 -1.76
C PRO A 100 -11.18 -15.43 -1.61
N VAL A 101 -10.46 -15.26 -2.73
CA VAL A 101 -9.02 -14.97 -2.72
C VAL A 101 -8.75 -13.58 -2.15
N ALA A 102 -9.57 -12.59 -2.56
CA ALA A 102 -9.49 -11.25 -1.99
C ALA A 102 -9.75 -11.26 -0.48
N GLY A 103 -10.75 -12.05 -0.04
CA GLY A 103 -11.07 -12.21 1.37
C GLY A 103 -9.89 -12.73 2.19
N LEU A 104 -9.21 -13.75 1.67
CA LEU A 104 -8.03 -14.32 2.32
C LEU A 104 -6.84 -13.33 2.35
N ILE A 105 -6.52 -12.70 1.22
CA ILE A 105 -5.38 -11.79 1.11
C ILE A 105 -5.58 -10.53 1.97
N ASP A 106 -6.74 -9.88 1.87
CA ASP A 106 -7.02 -8.67 2.67
C ASP A 106 -7.01 -9.02 4.17
N SER A 107 -7.52 -10.18 4.57
CA SER A 107 -7.50 -10.61 5.98
C SER A 107 -6.08 -10.88 6.47
N TRP A 108 -5.26 -11.53 5.64
CA TRP A 108 -3.86 -11.83 5.99
C TRP A 108 -3.04 -10.56 6.15
N VAL A 109 -3.20 -9.61 5.22
CA VAL A 109 -2.59 -8.28 5.31
C VAL A 109 -3.08 -7.55 6.57
N PHE A 110 -4.39 -7.51 6.81
CA PHE A 110 -4.96 -6.82 7.97
C PHE A 110 -4.40 -7.34 9.29
N THR A 111 -4.37 -8.66 9.48
CA THR A 111 -3.86 -9.26 10.71
C THR A 111 -2.37 -9.02 10.89
N LEU A 112 -1.56 -9.08 9.82
CA LEU A 112 -0.14 -8.78 9.90
C LEU A 112 0.11 -7.29 10.20
N GLN A 113 -0.67 -6.38 9.63
CA GLN A 113 -0.61 -4.95 9.95
C GLN A 113 -0.97 -4.69 11.42
N MET A 114 -1.97 -5.40 11.96
CA MET A 114 -2.32 -5.33 13.38
C MET A 114 -1.19 -5.88 14.26
N GLU A 115 -0.55 -6.98 13.88
CA GLU A 115 0.64 -7.48 14.57
C GLU A 115 1.74 -6.42 14.57
N ASN A 116 2.11 -5.88 13.40
CA ASN A 116 3.14 -4.85 13.28
C ASN A 116 2.81 -3.63 14.15
N PHE A 117 1.55 -3.20 14.18
CA PHE A 117 1.09 -2.08 15.01
C PHE A 117 1.41 -2.28 16.50
N PHE A 118 1.11 -3.46 17.06
CA PHE A 118 1.37 -3.75 18.47
C PHE A 118 2.82 -4.15 18.74
N VAL A 119 3.50 -4.82 17.81
CA VAL A 119 4.85 -5.36 18.05
C VAL A 119 5.93 -4.30 17.90
N SER A 120 5.85 -3.47 16.87
CA SER A 120 6.92 -2.53 16.48
C SER A 120 6.42 -1.13 16.12
N GLY A 121 5.10 -0.95 15.98
CA GLY A 121 4.47 0.31 15.60
C GLY A 121 4.00 1.17 16.78
N ALA A 122 3.08 2.08 16.48
CA ALA A 122 2.54 3.04 17.44
C ALA A 122 1.71 2.41 18.58
N GLY A 123 1.30 1.15 18.44
CA GLY A 123 0.53 0.40 19.44
C GLY A 123 1.38 -0.26 20.52
N GLN A 124 2.71 -0.28 20.40
CA GLN A 124 3.59 -1.06 21.28
C GLN A 124 3.46 -0.71 22.77
N THR A 125 3.25 0.57 23.09
CA THR A 125 3.14 1.06 24.46
C THR A 125 1.71 1.47 24.82
N LEU A 126 0.73 1.05 24.03
CA LEU A 126 -0.66 1.50 24.16
C LEU A 126 -1.35 0.86 25.36
N PHE A 127 -0.97 -0.38 25.70
CA PHE A 127 -1.54 -1.13 26.82
C PHE A 127 -0.49 -1.48 27.85
N LYS A 128 -0.94 -1.66 29.11
CA LYS A 128 -0.09 -2.00 30.25
C LYS A 128 0.52 -3.40 30.18
N THR A 129 -0.14 -4.32 29.48
CA THR A 129 0.31 -5.70 29.31
C THR A 129 0.62 -6.02 27.86
N ASP A 130 1.46 -7.04 27.69
CA ASP A 130 1.83 -7.58 26.39
C ASP A 130 0.73 -8.48 25.79
N GLU A 131 -0.47 -8.54 26.38
CA GLU A 131 -1.55 -9.41 25.91
C GLU A 131 -1.96 -9.11 24.47
N ALA A 132 -2.05 -7.83 24.09
CA ALA A 132 -2.34 -7.41 22.72
C ALA A 132 -1.23 -7.86 21.75
N ILE A 133 0.03 -7.81 22.18
CA ILE A 133 1.20 -8.27 21.42
C ILE A 133 1.16 -9.79 21.22
N VAL A 134 0.84 -10.53 22.28
CA VAL A 134 0.78 -12.00 22.26
C VAL A 134 -0.36 -12.47 21.35
N ILE A 135 -1.55 -11.88 21.47
CA ILE A 135 -2.69 -12.28 20.67
C ILE A 135 -2.52 -11.90 19.19
N SER A 136 -1.97 -10.71 18.90
CA SER A 136 -1.77 -10.27 17.52
C SER A 136 -0.78 -11.17 16.78
N LYS A 137 0.31 -11.58 17.45
CA LYS A 137 1.27 -12.57 16.92
C LYS A 137 0.62 -13.91 16.63
N LYS A 138 -0.19 -14.42 17.57
CA LYS A 138 -0.89 -15.68 17.40
C LYS A 138 -1.84 -15.63 16.20
N LEU A 139 -2.69 -14.61 16.14
CA LEU A 139 -3.66 -14.44 15.05
C LEU A 139 -2.99 -14.32 13.68
N SER A 140 -1.86 -13.62 13.61
CA SER A 140 -1.05 -13.49 12.39
C SER A 140 -0.42 -14.81 11.96
N ALA A 141 0.12 -15.58 12.91
CA ALA A 141 0.63 -16.93 12.63
C ALA A 141 -0.49 -17.89 12.17
N ASP A 142 -1.67 -17.82 12.80
CA ASP A 142 -2.83 -18.65 12.47
C ASP A 142 -3.31 -18.39 11.03
N ILE A 143 -3.39 -17.13 10.59
CA ILE A 143 -3.80 -16.82 9.20
C ILE A 143 -2.71 -17.10 8.17
N ASP A 144 -1.43 -16.93 8.51
CA ASP A 144 -0.31 -17.35 7.65
C ASP A 144 -0.35 -18.87 7.42
N GLN A 145 -0.56 -19.65 8.48
CA GLN A 145 -0.73 -21.10 8.39
C GLN A 145 -1.97 -21.48 7.59
N LEU A 146 -3.08 -20.78 7.79
CA LEU A 146 -4.29 -20.98 7.02
C LEU A 146 -4.04 -20.72 5.52
N ALA A 147 -3.44 -19.59 5.18
CA ALA A 147 -3.11 -19.25 3.80
C ALA A 147 -2.19 -20.30 3.17
N ARG A 148 -1.19 -20.79 3.90
CA ARG A 148 -0.31 -21.88 3.47
C ARG A 148 -1.07 -23.15 3.12
N SER A 149 -2.13 -23.48 3.87
CA SER A 149 -2.95 -24.66 3.62
C SER A 149 -3.90 -24.52 2.42
N LEU A 150 -4.25 -23.28 2.04
CA LEU A 150 -5.23 -22.97 1.01
C LEU A 150 -4.61 -22.68 -0.36
N PHE A 151 -3.40 -22.12 -0.40
CA PHE A 151 -2.65 -21.93 -1.64
C PHE A 151 -2.04 -23.26 -2.14
N LYS A 152 -2.07 -23.47 -3.45
CA LYS A 152 -1.34 -24.57 -4.11
C LYS A 152 0.09 -24.12 -4.43
N ASP A 153 0.96 -25.10 -4.67
CA ASP A 153 2.43 -24.97 -4.84
C ASP A 153 2.89 -23.69 -5.56
N GLY A 154 3.86 -22.98 -4.97
CA GLY A 154 4.50 -21.77 -5.52
C GLY A 154 3.83 -20.44 -5.16
N ASN A 155 2.49 -20.39 -5.13
CA ASN A 155 1.75 -19.14 -4.95
C ASN A 155 1.73 -18.64 -3.49
N TYR A 156 1.95 -19.53 -2.51
CA TYR A 156 2.02 -19.12 -1.11
C TYR A 156 3.24 -18.24 -0.85
N GLU A 157 4.43 -18.60 -1.32
CA GLU A 157 5.65 -17.85 -1.02
C GLU A 157 5.64 -16.46 -1.69
N THR A 158 5.14 -16.36 -2.92
CA THR A 158 4.98 -15.06 -3.61
C THR A 158 3.93 -14.20 -2.91
N SER A 159 2.81 -14.80 -2.47
CA SER A 159 1.78 -14.09 -1.71
C SER A 159 2.27 -13.66 -0.33
N ARG A 160 3.04 -14.50 0.36
CA ARG A 160 3.65 -14.19 1.65
C ARG A 160 4.63 -13.04 1.53
N ALA A 161 5.49 -13.05 0.51
CA ALA A 161 6.40 -11.95 0.24
C ALA A 161 5.64 -10.64 -0.03
N PHE A 162 4.56 -10.70 -0.83
CA PHE A 162 3.68 -9.56 -1.04
C PHE A 162 3.06 -9.05 0.27
N VAL A 163 2.46 -9.93 1.07
CA VAL A 163 1.78 -9.56 2.33
C VAL A 163 2.74 -8.87 3.29
N ASN A 164 3.96 -9.38 3.45
CA ASN A 164 4.99 -8.76 4.28
C ASN A 164 5.39 -7.37 3.77
N ASN A 165 5.60 -7.23 2.46
CA ASN A 165 5.97 -5.94 1.86
C ASN A 165 4.82 -4.92 1.98
N PHE A 166 3.59 -5.33 1.65
CA PHE A 166 2.41 -4.48 1.71
C PHE A 166 2.13 -4.00 3.13
N ALA A 167 2.20 -4.90 4.13
CA ALA A 167 2.00 -4.54 5.53
C ALA A 167 3.08 -3.56 6.05
N THR A 168 4.29 -3.61 5.49
CA THR A 168 5.37 -2.67 5.81
C THR A 168 5.15 -1.30 5.16
N LEU A 169 4.67 -1.28 3.90
CA LEU A 169 4.40 -0.05 3.15
C LEU A 169 3.14 0.69 3.64
N HIS A 170 2.17 -0.04 4.18
CA HIS A 170 0.91 0.49 4.68
C HIS A 170 0.71 0.12 6.15
N PRO A 171 1.51 0.65 7.10
CA PRO A 171 1.33 0.34 8.50
C PRO A 171 0.03 0.97 9.04
N PHE A 172 -0.58 0.33 10.05
CA PHE A 172 -1.60 1.04 10.83
C PHE A 172 -0.93 2.09 11.72
N GLU A 173 -1.43 3.32 11.65
CA GLU A 173 -0.89 4.44 12.41
C GLU A 173 -1.56 4.60 13.78
N ASN A 174 -2.80 4.14 13.92
CA ASN A 174 -3.61 4.28 15.11
C ASN A 174 -4.71 3.20 15.17
N LEU A 175 -5.48 3.22 16.26
CA LEU A 175 -6.53 2.23 16.55
C LEU A 175 -7.72 2.22 15.57
N THR A 176 -7.83 3.17 14.63
CA THR A 176 -8.89 3.10 13.61
C THR A 176 -8.67 2.00 12.59
N PHE A 177 -7.44 1.46 12.50
CA PHE A 177 -7.05 0.42 11.56
C PHE A 177 -7.55 0.67 10.13
N THR A 178 -7.35 1.90 9.66
CA THR A 178 -7.78 2.31 8.33
C THR A 178 -7.06 1.49 7.27
N ARG A 179 -7.79 0.55 6.66
CA ARG A 179 -7.22 -0.39 5.69
C ARG A 179 -7.10 0.21 4.30
N VAL A 180 -6.07 -0.23 3.59
CA VAL A 180 -5.94 -0.09 2.13
C VAL A 180 -6.22 -1.46 1.52
N PRO A 181 -7.20 -1.63 0.61
CA PRO A 181 -7.47 -2.92 -0.03
C PRO A 181 -6.23 -3.44 -0.78
N ALA A 182 -5.75 -4.63 -0.43
CA ALA A 182 -4.49 -5.15 -0.92
C ALA A 182 -4.65 -6.03 -2.17
N TYR A 183 -5.85 -6.57 -2.39
CA TYR A 183 -6.10 -7.54 -3.47
C TYR A 183 -5.69 -7.07 -4.87
N ARG A 184 -5.94 -5.80 -5.23
CA ARG A 184 -5.54 -5.26 -6.54
C ARG A 184 -4.03 -5.26 -6.72
N GLU A 185 -3.30 -4.79 -5.72
CA GLU A 185 -1.83 -4.76 -5.78
C GLU A 185 -1.25 -6.17 -5.73
N TRP A 186 -1.93 -7.09 -5.03
CA TRP A 186 -1.57 -8.51 -5.03
C TRP A 186 -1.71 -9.11 -6.43
N LEU A 187 -2.81 -8.85 -7.16
CA LEU A 187 -2.98 -9.31 -8.54
C LEU A 187 -1.84 -8.83 -9.44
N ASN A 188 -1.51 -7.54 -9.37
CA ASN A 188 -0.39 -6.96 -10.10
C ASN A 188 0.95 -7.63 -9.73
N ALA A 189 1.18 -7.91 -8.44
CA ALA A 189 2.38 -8.60 -7.97
C ALA A 189 2.46 -10.07 -8.43
N GLN A 190 1.32 -10.72 -8.67
CA GLN A 190 1.26 -12.06 -9.26
C GLN A 190 1.29 -12.05 -10.80
N GLY A 191 1.29 -10.88 -11.44
CA GLY A 191 1.22 -10.75 -12.90
C GLY A 191 -0.13 -11.19 -13.48
N ILE A 192 -1.20 -11.12 -12.69
CA ILE A 192 -2.57 -11.46 -13.12
C ILE A 192 -3.23 -10.17 -13.61
N ASP A 193 -3.72 -10.18 -14.86
CA ASP A 193 -4.45 -9.07 -15.44
C ASP A 193 -5.83 -8.93 -14.76
N GLU A 194 -6.24 -7.70 -14.40
CA GLU A 194 -7.55 -7.45 -13.79
C GLU A 194 -8.72 -7.95 -14.65
N SER A 195 -8.57 -7.99 -15.98
CA SER A 195 -9.59 -8.48 -16.91
C SER A 195 -9.79 -10.00 -16.88
N GLU A 196 -8.80 -10.76 -16.38
CA GLU A 196 -8.88 -12.21 -16.21
C GLU A 196 -9.54 -12.60 -14.87
N VAL A 197 -9.71 -11.63 -13.96
CA VAL A 197 -10.30 -11.85 -12.64
C VAL A 197 -11.81 -11.92 -12.76
N THR A 198 -12.34 -13.15 -12.78
CA THR A 198 -13.79 -13.36 -12.75
C THR A 198 -14.34 -13.03 -11.36
N THR A 199 -15.14 -11.97 -11.26
CA THR A 199 -15.86 -11.60 -10.02
C THR A 199 -17.13 -12.46 -9.85
N THR A 200 -17.01 -13.76 -10.06
CA THR A 200 -18.15 -14.68 -9.99
C THR A 200 -18.65 -14.76 -8.53
N LEU A 201 -19.94 -14.51 -8.34
CA LEU A 201 -20.66 -14.73 -7.07
C LEU A 201 -20.83 -16.24 -6.76
N GLY A 202 -20.33 -17.11 -7.64
CA GLY A 202 -20.72 -18.50 -7.75
C GLY A 202 -22.09 -18.64 -8.43
N THR A 203 -22.61 -19.85 -8.38
CA THR A 203 -23.98 -20.19 -8.74
C THR A 203 -24.99 -19.52 -7.80
N MET A 204 -26.25 -19.38 -8.21
CA MET A 204 -27.32 -18.84 -7.35
C MET A 204 -27.38 -19.47 -5.94
N PRO A 205 -27.27 -20.81 -5.78
CA PRO A 205 -27.19 -21.42 -4.45
C PRO A 205 -25.97 -20.98 -3.62
N GLU A 206 -24.81 -20.80 -4.25
CA GLU A 206 -23.59 -20.34 -3.58
C GLU A 206 -23.70 -18.88 -3.16
N ALA A 207 -24.27 -18.02 -4.01
CA ALA A 207 -24.55 -16.63 -3.69
C ALA A 207 -25.59 -16.51 -2.55
N LEU A 208 -26.62 -17.34 -2.56
CA LEU A 208 -27.62 -17.42 -1.49
C LEU A 208 -27.01 -17.87 -0.16
N SER A 209 -26.13 -18.86 -0.20
CA SER A 209 -25.38 -19.29 0.99
C SER A 209 -24.50 -18.15 1.51
N ASP A 210 -23.82 -17.42 0.62
CA ASP A 210 -23.00 -16.26 1.00
C ASP A 210 -23.84 -15.19 1.74
N VAL A 211 -24.99 -14.82 1.18
CA VAL A 211 -25.91 -13.85 1.80
C VAL A 211 -26.38 -14.35 3.18
N SER A 212 -26.73 -15.64 3.29
CA SER A 212 -27.15 -16.24 4.56
C SER A 212 -26.04 -16.17 5.61
N ASP A 213 -24.80 -16.47 5.24
CA ASP A 213 -23.64 -16.42 6.16
C ASP A 213 -23.38 -14.99 6.65
N ARG A 214 -23.44 -14.00 5.75
CA ARG A 214 -23.28 -12.58 6.10
C ARG A 214 -24.38 -12.11 7.04
N LEU A 215 -25.62 -12.53 6.81
CA LEU A 215 -26.75 -12.17 7.66
C LEU A 215 -26.65 -12.81 9.04
N SER A 216 -26.19 -14.06 9.11
CA SER A 216 -25.87 -14.73 10.37
C SER A 216 -24.79 -13.97 11.15
N LEU A 217 -23.69 -13.59 10.49
CA LEU A 217 -22.65 -12.77 11.12
C LEU A 217 -23.19 -11.42 11.59
N MET A 218 -23.96 -10.73 10.76
CA MET A 218 -24.50 -9.42 11.10
C MET A 218 -25.42 -9.48 12.31
N SER A 219 -26.20 -10.56 12.44
CA SER A 219 -27.07 -10.82 13.59
C SER A 219 -26.27 -10.97 14.89
N GLU A 220 -25.10 -11.61 14.79
CA GLU A 220 -24.23 -11.89 15.94
C GLU A 220 -23.37 -10.67 16.34
N GLN A 221 -22.79 -9.98 15.36
CA GLN A 221 -21.76 -8.95 15.60
C GLN A 221 -22.33 -7.53 15.75
N THR A 222 -23.37 -7.17 15.00
CA THR A 222 -23.95 -5.81 15.06
C THR A 222 -24.35 -5.41 16.48
N PRO A 223 -24.96 -6.30 17.29
CA PRO A 223 -25.32 -5.95 18.65
C PRO A 223 -24.14 -5.69 19.58
N LYS A 224 -23.08 -6.47 19.44
CA LYS A 224 -21.84 -6.29 20.19
C LYS A 224 -21.19 -4.94 19.83
N LEU A 225 -21.02 -4.67 18.54
CA LEU A 225 -20.46 -3.41 18.04
C LEU A 225 -21.26 -2.19 18.51
N MET A 226 -22.59 -2.24 18.45
CA MET A 226 -23.45 -1.16 18.92
C MET A 226 -23.31 -0.95 20.43
N THR A 227 -23.25 -2.04 21.20
CA THR A 227 -23.01 -1.98 22.65
C THR A 227 -21.69 -1.30 22.96
N TRP A 228 -20.59 -1.71 22.31
CA TRP A 228 -19.27 -1.13 22.57
C TRP A 228 -19.15 0.32 22.11
N LYS A 229 -19.76 0.68 20.97
CA LYS A 229 -19.84 2.09 20.54
C LYS A 229 -20.62 2.95 21.53
N ALA A 230 -21.72 2.43 22.08
CA ALA A 230 -22.48 3.13 23.10
C ALA A 230 -21.70 3.25 24.42
N GLN A 231 -20.95 2.21 24.83
CA GLN A 231 -20.03 2.28 25.96
C GLN A 231 -18.93 3.34 25.76
N LEU A 232 -18.33 3.39 24.56
CA LEU A 232 -17.32 4.38 24.21
C LEU A 232 -17.88 5.81 24.27
N ILE A 233 -19.10 6.03 23.77
CA ILE A 233 -19.81 7.30 23.89
C ILE A 233 -20.08 7.63 25.36
N ALA A 234 -20.57 6.68 26.16
CA ALA A 234 -20.86 6.89 27.58
C ALA A 234 -19.60 7.26 28.39
N LEU A 235 -18.46 6.63 28.11
CA LEU A 235 -17.18 6.93 28.74
C LEU A 235 -16.68 8.34 28.42
N ASN A 236 -16.92 8.81 27.19
CA ASN A 236 -16.41 10.10 26.70
C ASN A 236 -17.44 11.24 26.75
N SER A 237 -18.67 10.98 27.23
CA SER A 237 -19.75 11.97 27.29
C SER A 237 -20.17 12.23 28.73
N ASN A 238 -20.63 13.45 29.01
CA ASN A 238 -21.19 13.84 30.32
C ASN A 238 -22.66 13.39 30.50
N VAL A 239 -23.09 12.37 29.74
CA VAL A 239 -24.46 11.83 29.75
C VAL A 239 -24.57 10.84 30.92
N SER A 240 -25.64 10.94 31.72
CA SER A 240 -25.87 10.04 32.87
C SER A 240 -25.77 8.58 32.44
N GLY A 241 -24.76 7.85 32.95
CA GLY A 241 -24.46 6.48 32.52
C GLY A 241 -25.62 5.50 32.68
N ASP A 242 -26.59 5.80 33.54
CA ASP A 242 -27.77 4.97 33.79
C ASP A 242 -28.74 4.93 32.59
N ASP A 243 -28.93 6.04 31.87
CA ASP A 243 -29.83 6.11 30.71
C ASP A 243 -29.27 5.32 29.51
N ILE A 244 -27.95 5.39 29.29
CA ILE A 244 -27.28 4.65 28.21
C ILE A 244 -27.20 3.15 28.56
N ARG A 245 -26.89 2.78 29.81
CA ARG A 245 -26.85 1.38 30.25
C ARG A 245 -28.20 0.68 30.08
N GLY A 246 -29.30 1.34 30.44
CA GLY A 246 -30.64 0.79 30.25
C GLY A 246 -30.99 0.56 28.78
N ALA A 247 -30.65 1.49 27.90
CA ALA A 247 -30.84 1.35 26.46
C ALA A 247 -30.00 0.21 25.86
N ILE A 248 -28.73 0.09 26.27
CA ILE A 248 -27.84 -1.01 25.86
C ILE A 248 -28.41 -2.36 26.28
N GLN A 249 -28.82 -2.52 27.55
CA GLN A 249 -29.38 -3.78 28.05
C GLN A 249 -30.66 -4.17 27.29
N SER A 250 -31.56 -3.21 27.06
CA SER A 250 -32.76 -3.46 26.25
C SER A 250 -32.43 -3.91 24.83
N PHE A 251 -31.39 -3.34 24.22
CA PHE A 251 -30.95 -3.70 22.89
C PHE A 251 -30.30 -5.09 22.86
N GLN A 252 -29.43 -5.39 23.83
CA GLN A 252 -28.79 -6.71 23.98
C GLN A 252 -29.84 -7.82 24.11
N MET A 253 -30.87 -7.64 24.96
CA MET A 253 -31.96 -8.61 25.07
C MET A 253 -32.72 -8.81 23.75
N SER A 254 -32.97 -7.72 22.99
CA SER A 254 -33.61 -7.82 21.68
C SER A 254 -32.73 -8.52 20.65
N ALA A 255 -31.42 -8.31 20.73
CA ALA A 255 -30.44 -8.95 19.87
C ALA A 255 -30.27 -10.44 20.18
N GLU A 256 -30.22 -10.82 21.44
CA GLU A 256 -30.21 -12.22 21.89
C GLU A 256 -31.47 -12.95 21.39
N ALA A 257 -32.64 -12.32 21.53
CA ALA A 257 -33.89 -12.87 21.00
C ALA A 257 -33.88 -13.05 19.47
N PHE A 258 -33.26 -12.11 18.75
CA PHE A 258 -33.09 -12.21 17.29
C PHE A 258 -32.07 -13.29 16.90
N GLN A 259 -30.95 -13.39 17.61
CA GLN A 259 -29.95 -14.43 17.41
C GLN A 259 -30.54 -15.82 17.67
N ASP A 260 -31.31 -15.97 18.75
CA ASP A 260 -32.03 -17.20 19.08
C ASP A 260 -33.05 -17.54 18.00
N PHE A 261 -33.75 -16.55 17.45
CA PHE A 261 -34.65 -16.74 16.32
C PHE A 261 -33.88 -17.25 15.09
N VAL A 262 -32.77 -16.63 14.72
CA VAL A 262 -31.92 -17.01 13.58
C VAL A 262 -31.36 -18.43 13.75
N ASN A 263 -30.82 -18.74 14.93
CA ASN A 263 -30.19 -20.03 15.23
C ASN A 263 -31.19 -21.18 15.26
N ASN A 264 -32.37 -20.97 15.87
CA ASN A 264 -33.39 -22.01 16.02
C ASN A 264 -34.32 -22.12 14.82
N ASN A 265 -34.32 -21.15 13.90
CA ASN A 265 -35.16 -21.16 12.70
C ASN A 265 -34.35 -21.06 11.39
N PRO A 266 -33.37 -21.98 11.16
CA PRO A 266 -32.47 -21.91 10.01
C PRO A 266 -33.18 -22.13 8.66
N GLN A 267 -34.38 -22.74 8.66
CA GLN A 267 -35.22 -22.89 7.48
C GLN A 267 -35.86 -21.54 7.07
N TYR A 268 -36.29 -20.74 8.04
CA TYR A 268 -36.84 -19.41 7.78
C TYR A 268 -35.79 -18.45 7.23
N MET A 269 -34.54 -18.52 7.71
CA MET A 269 -33.44 -17.73 7.15
C MET A 269 -33.09 -18.15 5.73
N ARG A 270 -33.12 -19.46 5.42
CA ARG A 270 -32.96 -19.96 4.05
C ARG A 270 -34.10 -19.52 3.13
N ASP A 271 -35.34 -19.52 3.61
CA ASP A 271 -36.49 -19.07 2.83
C ASP A 271 -36.51 -17.55 2.65
N LEU A 272 -36.09 -16.79 3.66
CA LEU A 272 -35.89 -15.34 3.59
C LEU A 272 -34.79 -15.01 2.57
N ALA A 273 -33.64 -15.70 2.64
CA ALA A 273 -32.57 -15.54 1.67
C ALA A 273 -33.06 -15.88 0.25
N ARG A 274 -33.80 -16.99 0.08
CA ARG A 274 -34.40 -17.37 -1.22
C ARG A 274 -35.34 -16.29 -1.75
N LYS A 275 -36.25 -15.78 -0.92
CA LYS A 275 -37.18 -14.71 -1.30
C LYS A 275 -36.44 -13.42 -1.62
N MET A 276 -35.45 -13.03 -0.83
CA MET A 276 -34.60 -11.88 -1.12
C MET A 276 -33.86 -12.06 -2.44
N ALA A 277 -33.29 -13.23 -2.75
CA ALA A 277 -32.65 -13.43 -4.04
C ALA A 277 -33.64 -13.31 -5.20
N ILE A 278 -34.86 -13.84 -5.08
CA ILE A 278 -35.88 -13.71 -6.12
C ILE A 278 -36.26 -12.23 -6.32
N GLU A 279 -36.47 -11.48 -5.24
CA GLU A 279 -36.85 -10.06 -5.30
C GLU A 279 -35.69 -9.14 -5.71
N LEU A 280 -34.45 -9.51 -5.40
CA LEU A 280 -33.25 -8.77 -5.76
C LEU A 280 -32.70 -9.16 -7.14
N GLN A 281 -33.10 -10.30 -7.71
CA GLN A 281 -32.67 -10.75 -9.04
C GLN A 281 -32.85 -9.70 -10.14
N PRO A 282 -33.99 -8.97 -10.22
CA PRO A 282 -34.17 -7.93 -11.24
C PRO A 282 -33.21 -6.76 -11.05
N LEU A 283 -32.95 -6.38 -9.80
CA LEU A 283 -32.01 -5.31 -9.44
C LEU A 283 -30.57 -5.72 -9.69
N LEU A 284 -30.21 -6.98 -9.42
CA LEU A 284 -28.90 -7.54 -9.72
C LEU A 284 -28.66 -7.64 -11.23
N ASN A 285 -29.65 -8.10 -12.00
CA ASN A 285 -29.54 -8.16 -13.46
C ASN A 285 -29.39 -6.75 -14.07
N ASP A 286 -30.09 -5.75 -13.53
CA ASP A 286 -29.94 -4.35 -13.93
C ASP A 286 -28.58 -3.77 -13.52
N LEU A 287 -28.10 -4.13 -12.32
CA LEU A 287 -26.78 -3.75 -11.83
C LEU A 287 -25.66 -4.38 -12.67
N ASP A 288 -25.74 -5.66 -12.99
CA ASP A 288 -24.76 -6.38 -13.83
C ASP A 288 -24.72 -5.78 -15.24
N ALA A 289 -25.89 -5.50 -15.84
CA ALA A 289 -25.96 -4.83 -17.14
C ALA A 289 -25.32 -3.43 -17.09
N LYS A 290 -25.63 -2.62 -16.08
CA LYS A 290 -25.06 -1.27 -15.91
C LYS A 290 -23.58 -1.30 -15.53
N THR A 291 -23.15 -2.29 -14.77
CA THR A 291 -21.76 -2.45 -14.34
C THR A 291 -20.91 -2.91 -15.50
N GLN A 292 -21.40 -3.86 -16.31
CA GLN A 292 -20.74 -4.25 -17.55
C GLN A 292 -20.59 -3.07 -18.51
N ASP A 293 -21.65 -2.28 -18.69
CA ASP A 293 -21.63 -1.09 -19.54
C ASP A 293 -20.62 -0.04 -19.02
N LYS A 294 -20.61 0.23 -17.71
CA LYS A 294 -19.62 1.13 -17.08
C LYS A 294 -18.20 0.60 -17.13
N LEU A 295 -17.98 -0.70 -16.98
CA LEU A 295 -16.64 -1.31 -17.06
C LEU A 295 -16.11 -1.26 -18.48
N LEU A 296 -16.96 -1.51 -19.48
CA LEU A 296 -16.60 -1.32 -20.89
C LEU A 296 -16.27 0.15 -21.18
N GLN A 297 -17.06 1.09 -20.65
CA GLN A 297 -16.81 2.52 -20.80
C GLN A 297 -15.50 2.95 -20.11
N LEU A 298 -15.24 2.50 -18.87
CA LEU A 298 -14.01 2.81 -18.14
C LEU A 298 -12.77 2.19 -18.80
N SER A 299 -12.90 0.98 -19.36
CA SER A 299 -11.82 0.33 -20.12
C SER A 299 -11.50 1.13 -21.39
N ALA A 300 -12.53 1.59 -22.11
CA ALA A 300 -12.36 2.44 -23.29
C ALA A 300 -11.75 3.81 -22.94
N GLU A 301 -12.20 4.45 -21.86
CA GLU A 301 -11.64 5.72 -21.37
C GLU A 301 -10.17 5.56 -20.94
N ARG A 302 -9.83 4.46 -20.26
CA ARG A 302 -8.45 4.15 -19.87
C ARG A 302 -7.56 3.88 -21.06
N GLN A 303 -8.01 3.11 -22.06
CA GLN A 303 -7.22 2.85 -23.25
C GLN A 303 -6.96 4.15 -24.04
N ALA A 304 -7.96 5.03 -24.14
CA ALA A 304 -7.78 6.36 -24.72
C ALA A 304 -6.79 7.23 -23.92
N LEU A 305 -6.82 7.13 -22.58
CA LEU A 305 -5.89 7.82 -21.70
C LEU A 305 -4.45 7.29 -21.84
N ASP A 306 -4.26 5.97 -21.91
CA ASP A 306 -2.94 5.36 -22.10
C ASP A 306 -2.33 5.72 -23.45
N GLU A 307 -3.14 5.73 -24.52
CA GLU A 307 -2.70 6.22 -25.82
C GLU A 307 -2.35 7.72 -25.80
N MET A 308 -3.12 8.53 -25.06
CA MET A 308 -2.81 9.95 -24.89
C MET A 308 -1.49 10.14 -24.13
N VAL A 309 -1.29 9.42 -23.03
CA VAL A 309 -0.05 9.47 -22.24
C VAL A 309 1.14 8.95 -23.05
N ALA A 310 0.96 7.92 -23.87
CA ALA A 310 2.01 7.44 -24.77
C ALA A 310 2.41 8.49 -25.81
N ARG A 311 1.43 9.17 -26.43
CA ARG A 311 1.68 10.29 -27.36
C ARG A 311 2.41 11.45 -26.67
N GLU A 312 1.91 11.88 -25.50
CA GLU A 312 2.54 12.94 -24.69
C GLU A 312 3.98 12.58 -24.32
N ARG A 313 4.24 11.32 -23.93
CA ARG A 313 5.61 10.84 -23.64
C ARG A 313 6.51 10.91 -24.87
N GLU A 314 6.03 10.52 -26.04
CA GLU A 314 6.82 10.59 -27.28
C GLU A 314 7.11 12.05 -27.68
N GLU A 315 6.13 12.94 -27.54
CA GLU A 315 6.32 14.38 -27.78
C GLU A 315 7.30 15.02 -26.80
N LEU A 316 7.21 14.66 -25.51
CA LEU A 316 8.17 15.09 -24.49
C LEU A 316 9.58 14.58 -24.78
N ILE A 317 9.75 13.32 -25.19
CA ILE A 317 11.06 12.78 -25.59
C ILE A 317 11.63 13.58 -26.77
N LYS A 318 10.82 13.85 -27.80
CA LYS A 318 11.22 14.67 -28.96
C LYS A 318 11.54 16.12 -28.57
N MET A 319 10.87 16.68 -27.58
CA MET A 319 11.16 18.01 -27.04
C MET A 319 12.51 18.02 -26.32
N VAL A 320 12.74 17.09 -25.39
CA VAL A 320 14.00 16.95 -24.66
C VAL A 320 15.17 16.68 -25.61
N GLU A 321 14.98 15.90 -26.67
CA GLU A 321 16.02 15.63 -27.65
C GLU A 321 16.36 16.87 -28.51
N ARG A 322 15.38 17.72 -28.81
CA ARG A 322 15.61 19.04 -29.44
C ARG A 322 16.38 19.96 -28.51
N GLU A 323 15.96 20.10 -27.25
CA GLU A 323 16.66 20.92 -26.25
C GLU A 323 18.10 20.43 -26.05
N ARG A 324 18.33 19.11 -26.00
CA ARG A 324 19.70 18.56 -25.91
C ARG A 324 20.56 18.89 -27.12
N LYS A 325 20.00 18.89 -28.34
CA LYS A 325 20.73 19.29 -29.55
C LYS A 325 21.06 20.78 -29.55
N GLU A 326 20.13 21.62 -29.12
CA GLU A 326 20.37 23.06 -28.96
C GLU A 326 21.42 23.35 -27.88
N LEU A 327 21.33 22.70 -26.72
CA LEU A 327 22.34 22.78 -25.66
C LEU A 327 23.70 22.30 -26.14
N ALA A 328 23.77 21.22 -26.93
CA ALA A 328 25.04 20.75 -27.48
C ALA A 328 25.68 21.76 -28.44
N LEU A 329 24.88 22.50 -29.22
CA LEU A 329 25.37 23.58 -30.08
C LEU A 329 25.89 24.75 -29.24
N ILE A 330 25.17 25.16 -28.19
CA ILE A 330 25.60 26.23 -27.28
C ILE A 330 26.91 25.84 -26.57
N VAL A 331 26.98 24.63 -26.01
CA VAL A 331 28.18 24.14 -25.31
C VAL A 331 29.37 24.00 -26.25
N ASN A 332 29.17 23.56 -27.50
CA ASN A 332 30.26 23.53 -28.49
C ASN A 332 30.73 24.93 -28.87
N HIS A 333 29.80 25.88 -29.02
CA HIS A 333 30.15 27.28 -29.29
C HIS A 333 30.94 27.91 -28.13
N GLU A 334 30.53 27.67 -26.90
CA GLU A 334 31.28 28.10 -25.71
C GLU A 334 32.66 27.43 -25.61
N ARG A 335 32.78 26.15 -26.00
CA ARG A 335 34.08 25.45 -26.05
C ARG A 335 35.01 26.00 -27.13
N GLU A 336 34.48 26.40 -28.29
CA GLU A 336 35.29 27.05 -29.34
C GLU A 336 35.79 28.42 -28.88
N LEU A 337 34.94 29.22 -28.22
CA LEU A 337 35.34 30.50 -27.63
C LEU A 337 36.38 30.29 -26.51
N PHE A 338 36.18 29.29 -25.65
CA PHE A 338 37.13 28.96 -24.58
C PHE A 338 38.48 28.45 -25.13
N ALA A 339 38.48 27.69 -26.23
CA ALA A 339 39.71 27.25 -26.89
C ALA A 339 40.49 28.42 -27.50
N GLN A 340 39.81 29.42 -28.07
CA GLN A 340 40.44 30.64 -28.58
C GLN A 340 41.03 31.50 -27.46
N ASP A 341 40.32 31.63 -26.33
CA ASP A 341 40.83 32.34 -25.16
C ASP A 341 42.03 31.62 -24.52
N LEU A 342 42.02 30.28 -24.48
CA LEU A 342 43.17 29.48 -24.05
C LEU A 342 44.40 29.70 -24.93
N ASP A 343 44.23 29.79 -26.25
CA ASP A 343 45.34 30.06 -27.18
C ASP A 343 45.92 31.46 -26.98
N LYS A 344 45.07 32.48 -26.76
CA LYS A 344 45.53 33.83 -26.40
C LYS A 344 46.25 33.87 -25.06
N ILE A 345 45.68 33.24 -24.03
CA ILE A 345 46.30 33.17 -22.70
C ILE A 345 47.64 32.44 -22.78
N SER A 346 47.74 31.36 -23.54
CA SER A 346 48.99 30.63 -23.76
C SER A 346 50.05 31.50 -24.42
N GLN A 347 49.69 32.26 -25.46
CA GLN A 347 50.60 33.20 -26.13
C GLN A 347 51.03 34.36 -25.21
N ASP A 348 50.12 34.90 -24.41
CA ASP A 348 50.41 35.98 -23.46
C ASP A 348 51.31 35.49 -22.32
N VAL A 349 51.11 34.27 -21.81
CA VAL A 349 51.98 33.68 -20.78
C VAL A 349 53.37 33.40 -21.34
N VAL A 350 53.48 32.87 -22.57
CA VAL A 350 54.78 32.59 -23.20
C VAL A 350 55.54 33.89 -23.50
N SER A 351 54.86 34.92 -24.01
CA SER A 351 55.48 36.21 -24.29
C SER A 351 55.93 36.91 -23.00
N LEU A 352 55.10 36.91 -21.94
CA LEU A 352 55.46 37.47 -20.64
C LEU A 352 56.63 36.70 -20.00
N ALA A 353 56.67 35.38 -20.12
CA ALA A 353 57.77 34.56 -19.63
C ALA A 353 59.07 34.85 -20.38
N LEU A 354 59.03 34.99 -21.71
CA LEU A 354 60.18 35.38 -22.53
C LEU A 354 60.67 36.79 -22.19
N GLU A 355 59.75 37.73 -22.00
CA GLU A 355 60.10 39.10 -21.62
C GLU A 355 60.75 39.16 -20.24
N LYS A 356 60.21 38.42 -19.26
CA LYS A 356 60.83 38.28 -17.92
C LYS A 356 62.18 37.57 -17.97
N LEU A 357 62.35 36.59 -18.85
CA LEU A 357 63.62 35.90 -19.05
C LEU A 357 64.68 36.83 -19.65
N ILE A 358 64.32 37.65 -20.65
CA ILE A 358 65.19 38.70 -21.19
C ILE A 358 65.56 39.72 -20.10
N GLN A 359 64.59 40.12 -19.27
CA GLN A 359 64.82 41.04 -18.15
C GLN A 359 65.78 40.45 -17.11
N LEU A 360 65.66 39.16 -16.78
CA LEU A 360 66.56 38.42 -15.90
C LEU A 360 67.97 38.32 -16.47
N ILE A 361 68.11 38.04 -17.77
CA ILE A 361 69.42 38.01 -18.44
C ILE A 361 70.08 39.39 -18.36
N LYS A 362 69.34 40.45 -18.68
CA LYS A 362 69.85 41.83 -18.61
C LYS A 362 70.29 42.19 -17.20
N SER A 363 69.48 41.85 -16.20
CA SER A 363 69.79 42.07 -14.78
C SER A 363 71.04 41.30 -14.35
N THR A 364 71.14 40.03 -14.74
CA THR A 364 72.30 39.17 -14.45
C THR A 364 73.57 39.72 -15.07
N ILE A 365 73.53 40.18 -16.32
CA ILE A 365 74.69 40.81 -16.98
C ILE A 365 75.12 42.07 -16.24
N VAL A 366 74.18 42.92 -15.81
CA VAL A 366 74.51 44.13 -15.03
C VAL A 366 75.17 43.76 -13.70
N TYR A 367 74.61 42.82 -12.95
CA TYR A 367 75.23 42.35 -11.71
C TYR A 367 76.59 41.70 -11.93
N PHE A 368 76.78 40.99 -13.05
CA PHE A 368 78.06 40.39 -13.42
C PHE A 368 79.12 41.45 -13.73
N ILE A 369 78.76 42.52 -14.44
CA ILE A 369 79.65 43.68 -14.66
C ILE A 369 79.99 44.36 -13.33
N LEU A 370 79.01 44.55 -12.45
CA LEU A 370 79.20 45.11 -11.12
C LEU A 370 80.12 44.22 -10.26
N PHE A 371 79.97 42.91 -10.35
CA PHE A 371 80.81 41.94 -9.67
C PHE A 371 82.26 41.97 -10.17
N ILE A 372 82.47 42.06 -11.49
CA ILE A 372 83.81 42.24 -12.07
C ILE A 372 84.43 43.56 -11.59
N LEU A 373 83.66 44.65 -11.57
CA LEU A 373 84.11 45.93 -11.03
C LEU A 373 84.55 45.78 -9.57
N VAL A 374 83.76 45.12 -8.73
CA VAL A 374 84.13 44.90 -7.33
C VAL A 374 85.41 44.05 -7.23
N ILE A 375 85.54 42.97 -7.99
CA ILE A 375 86.76 42.13 -7.97
C ILE A 375 88.00 42.90 -8.43
N PHE A 376 87.90 43.77 -9.43
CA PHE A 376 89.06 44.53 -9.92
C PHE A 376 89.39 45.73 -9.02
N PHE A 377 88.39 46.44 -8.51
CA PHE A 377 88.60 47.67 -7.73
C PHE A 377 88.75 47.43 -6.22
N ALA A 378 88.21 46.33 -5.65
CA ALA A 378 88.38 46.02 -4.22
C ALA A 378 89.84 45.73 -3.81
N PRO A 379 90.67 45.01 -4.59
CA PRO A 379 92.09 44.83 -4.29
C PRO A 379 92.88 46.14 -4.37
N LEU A 380 92.51 47.05 -5.29
CA LEU A 380 93.08 48.39 -5.39
C LEU A 380 92.71 49.26 -4.17
N GLY A 381 91.45 49.21 -3.73
CA GLY A 381 90.99 49.91 -2.54
C GLY A 381 91.63 49.41 -1.24
N LEU A 382 91.71 48.08 -1.06
CA LEU A 382 92.39 47.47 0.08
C LEU A 382 93.91 47.71 0.04
N GLY A 383 94.52 47.63 -1.14
CA GLY A 383 95.94 47.91 -1.36
C GLY A 383 96.33 49.35 -1.02
N TYR A 384 95.48 50.33 -1.38
CA TYR A 384 95.69 51.74 -1.01
C TYR A 384 95.62 51.98 0.50
N ILE A 385 94.67 51.33 1.19
CA ILE A 385 94.50 51.46 2.65
C ILE A 385 95.63 50.76 3.42
N LEU A 386 96.09 49.59 2.96
CA LEU A 386 97.22 48.88 3.54
C LEU A 386 98.55 49.60 3.27
N GLY A 387 98.75 50.17 2.08
CA GLY A 387 99.90 50.99 1.75
C GLY A 387 100.04 52.23 2.65
N LYS A 388 98.92 52.92 2.92
CA LYS A 388 98.88 54.08 3.81
C LYS A 388 99.23 53.73 5.27
N LYS A 389 98.86 52.53 5.75
CA LYS A 389 99.20 52.06 7.10
C LYS A 389 100.67 51.60 7.24
N VAL A 390 101.25 51.01 6.20
CA VAL A 390 102.66 50.59 6.19
C VAL A 390 103.60 51.79 6.09
N GLN A 391 103.20 52.86 5.39
CA GLN A 391 103.97 54.10 5.32
C GLN A 391 103.94 54.87 6.66
N ALA A 392 102.79 54.91 7.34
CA ALA A 392 102.67 55.47 8.70
C ALA A 392 103.47 54.70 9.76
N THR A 393 103.76 53.41 9.55
CA THR A 393 104.59 52.62 10.48
C THR A 393 106.09 52.76 10.19
N LYS A 394 106.46 53.23 8.99
CA LYS A 394 107.86 53.48 8.60
C LYS A 394 108.37 54.85 9.07
N ASP A 395 107.48 55.83 9.21
CA ASP A 395 107.83 57.16 9.73
C ASP A 395 107.99 57.19 11.28
N VAL A 396 107.47 56.19 12.00
CA VAL A 396 107.63 56.08 13.48
C VAL A 396 108.95 55.43 13.91
N LYS A 397 109.77 54.91 12.97
CA LYS A 397 111.06 54.28 13.30
C LYS A 397 112.28 55.11 12.92
N ASN A 398 112.08 56.35 12.46
CA ASN A 398 113.13 57.31 12.09
C ASN A 398 113.08 58.62 12.88
N GLU A 399 112.34 58.68 13.98
CA GLU A 399 112.47 59.71 15.02
C GLU A 399 112.28 59.05 16.40
N ALA A 400 113.32 59.15 17.24
CA ALA A 400 113.35 58.98 18.72
C ALA A 400 113.01 57.61 19.34
#